data_AF-L7LR46-F1
#
_entry.id   AF-L7LR46-F1
#
_cell.length_a   1.000
_cell.length_b   1.000
_cell.length_c   1.000
_cell.angle_alpha   90.00
_cell.angle_beta   90.00
_cell.angle_gamma   90.00
#
_symmetry.space_group_name_H-M   'P 1'
#
loop_
_entity.id
_entity.type
_entity.pdbx_description
1 polymer ?
#
loop_
_entity_poly.entity_id
_entity_poly.type
_entity_poly.pdbx_seq_one_letter_code
_entity_poly.pdbx_strand_id
1 'polypeptide(L)'
;MHACYVTLVLSSVVNRGCSFRVNFTKVTERYIEQKNKTEGGKINSWGLTRDYAYWKQQIPSVQPVSAVVDWIIYGGCNKDMYRGPPKYNCSGFFSWSALDHIDCPFSIKHNTSLPIKYQLPKPKNISLDLNRLPAQHLIYHWGPPSRELEKKVFSPKCNFVAKITFDGYIVYNLTKPGSENWVPVKNTDLENRTEGLVVESGQLTFYMWGVYFETMWCYQ
;
A
#
# COMPACT_ATOMS: atom_id res chain seq x y z
N MET A 1 23.85 16.61 19.15
CA MET A 1 24.03 16.25 17.73
C MET A 1 23.35 14.91 17.52
N HIS A 2 22.19 14.83 16.86
CA HIS A 2 21.55 13.64 16.24
C HIS A 2 20.09 14.02 15.91
N ALA A 3 19.90 14.87 14.91
CA ALA A 3 18.57 15.20 14.37
C ALA A 3 18.74 15.91 13.03
N CYS A 4 19.17 15.21 11.97
CA CYS A 4 19.17 15.82 10.63
C CYS A 4 19.30 14.87 9.43
N TYR A 5 18.96 13.58 9.55
CA TYR A 5 19.08 12.63 8.43
C TYR A 5 17.77 12.01 7.91
N VAL A 6 16.61 12.37 8.47
CA VAL A 6 15.31 11.80 8.03
C VAL A 6 14.62 12.66 6.96
N THR A 7 15.11 13.87 6.69
CA THR A 7 14.40 14.86 5.85
C THR A 7 14.70 14.82 4.35
N LEU A 8 15.65 14.02 3.87
CA LEU A 8 16.13 14.13 2.47
C LEU A 8 15.48 13.18 1.47
N VAL A 9 14.81 12.10 1.89
CA VAL A 9 14.25 11.10 0.96
C VAL A 9 12.85 11.48 0.45
N LEU A 10 12.12 12.37 1.15
CA LEU A 10 10.77 12.77 0.74
C LEU A 10 10.74 13.85 -0.37
N SER A 11 11.85 14.54 -0.64
CA SER A 11 11.88 15.67 -1.58
C SER A 11 11.89 15.27 -3.06
N SER A 12 12.28 14.05 -3.42
CA SER A 12 12.40 13.64 -4.84
C SER A 12 11.12 13.06 -5.45
N VAL A 13 10.08 12.81 -4.65
CA VAL A 13 8.83 12.19 -5.13
C VAL A 13 7.68 13.20 -5.23
N VAL A 14 7.82 14.40 -4.67
CA VAL A 14 6.72 15.37 -4.49
C VAL A 14 6.40 16.22 -5.73
N ASN A 15 7.02 15.97 -6.89
CA ASN A 15 6.84 16.84 -8.07
C ASN A 15 6.42 16.16 -9.36
N ARG A 16 5.52 15.18 -9.31
CA ARG A 16 4.80 14.72 -10.50
C ARG A 16 3.31 14.67 -10.21
N GLY A 17 2.57 15.62 -10.78
CA GLY A 17 1.10 15.55 -10.90
C GLY A 17 0.61 14.46 -11.86
N CYS A 18 1.35 13.36 -11.97
CA CYS A 18 1.02 12.20 -12.80
C CYS A 18 0.79 11.02 -11.85
N SER A 19 -0.40 10.41 -11.93
CA SER A 19 -0.66 9.13 -11.29
C SER A 19 0.41 8.12 -11.72
N PHE A 20 1.11 7.54 -10.75
CA PHE A 20 2.17 6.60 -11.02
C PHE A 20 1.71 5.17 -10.70
N ARG A 21 1.76 4.29 -11.71
CA ARG A 21 1.31 2.90 -11.61
C ARG A 21 2.50 1.96 -11.79
N VAL A 22 2.81 1.20 -10.75
CA VAL A 22 3.82 0.13 -10.78
C VAL A 22 3.13 -1.19 -11.05
N ASN A 23 3.76 -2.03 -11.87
CA ASN A 23 3.35 -3.43 -12.00
C ASN A 23 4.50 -4.33 -11.56
N PHE A 24 4.37 -4.91 -10.36
CA PHE A 24 5.43 -5.69 -9.71
C PHE A 24 5.88 -6.87 -10.59
N THR A 25 4.93 -7.53 -11.24
CA THR A 25 5.20 -8.64 -12.16
C THR A 25 6.02 -8.18 -13.36
N LYS A 26 5.73 -7.00 -13.92
CA LYS A 26 6.49 -6.42 -15.05
C LYS A 26 7.89 -5.94 -14.66
N VAL A 27 8.08 -5.46 -13.42
CA VAL A 27 9.43 -5.18 -12.89
C VAL A 27 10.23 -6.47 -12.80
N THR A 28 9.62 -7.53 -12.26
CA THR A 28 10.23 -8.85 -12.13
C THR A 28 10.59 -9.44 -13.49
N GLU A 29 9.66 -9.38 -14.46
CA GLU A 29 9.88 -9.90 -15.81
C GLU A 29 11.11 -9.27 -16.46
N ARG A 30 11.25 -7.94 -16.41
CA ARG A 30 12.42 -7.22 -16.93
C ARG A 30 13.71 -7.60 -16.21
N TYR A 31 13.67 -7.79 -14.89
CA TYR A 31 14.83 -8.27 -14.14
C TYR A 31 15.26 -9.67 -14.60
N ILE A 32 14.30 -10.60 -14.77
CA ILE A 32 14.59 -11.95 -15.24
C ILE A 32 15.11 -11.94 -16.68
N GLU A 33 14.57 -11.11 -17.57
CA GLU A 33 15.09 -10.94 -18.94
C GLU A 33 16.54 -10.47 -18.95
N GLN A 34 16.91 -9.55 -18.05
CA GLN A 34 18.29 -9.09 -17.90
C GLN A 34 19.19 -10.22 -17.39
N LYS A 35 18.75 -10.97 -16.36
CA LYS A 35 19.49 -12.13 -15.85
C LYS A 35 19.69 -13.22 -16.90
N ASN A 36 18.68 -13.49 -17.71
CA ASN A 36 18.76 -14.48 -18.77
C ASN A 36 19.87 -14.15 -19.80
N LYS A 37 20.18 -12.87 -20.00
CA LYS A 37 21.28 -12.44 -20.88
C LYS A 37 22.67 -12.65 -20.26
N THR A 38 22.77 -12.75 -18.93
CA THR A 38 24.05 -12.74 -18.21
C THR A 38 24.41 -14.06 -17.54
N GLU A 39 23.44 -14.92 -17.23
CA GLU A 39 23.63 -16.14 -16.42
C GLU A 39 24.38 -17.29 -17.12
N GLY A 40 24.68 -17.17 -18.43
CA GLY A 40 25.39 -18.20 -19.19
C GLY A 40 24.60 -19.50 -19.34
N GLY A 41 23.27 -19.40 -19.34
CA GLY A 41 22.31 -20.50 -19.48
C GLY A 41 20.95 -19.96 -19.93
N LYS A 42 19.90 -20.77 -19.82
CA LYS A 42 18.53 -20.37 -20.15
C LYS A 42 17.64 -20.41 -18.92
N ILE A 43 16.98 -19.29 -18.63
CA ILE A 43 15.90 -19.22 -17.66
C ILE A 43 14.61 -19.70 -18.34
N ASN A 44 14.06 -20.84 -17.91
CA ASN A 44 12.88 -21.43 -18.54
C ASN A 44 11.57 -20.95 -17.92
N SER A 45 11.60 -20.66 -16.62
CA SER A 45 10.44 -20.20 -15.87
C SER A 45 10.89 -19.47 -14.61
N TRP A 46 9.98 -18.69 -14.03
CA TRP A 46 10.20 -18.00 -12.76
C TRP A 46 8.86 -17.83 -12.03
N GLY A 47 8.91 -17.56 -10.73
CA GLY A 47 7.73 -17.35 -9.92
C GLY A 47 7.96 -16.45 -8.71
N LEU A 48 6.86 -15.88 -8.24
CA LEU A 48 6.79 -14.94 -7.11
C LEU A 48 5.91 -15.44 -5.96
N THR A 49 4.99 -16.37 -6.24
CA THR A 49 3.91 -16.80 -5.34
C THR A 49 4.00 -18.29 -5.05
N ARG A 50 3.33 -18.74 -3.98
CA ARG A 50 3.28 -20.16 -3.55
C ARG A 50 2.84 -21.14 -4.64
N ASP A 51 2.19 -20.66 -5.70
CA ASP A 51 1.68 -21.52 -6.78
C ASP A 51 2.78 -22.00 -7.74
N TYR A 52 3.98 -21.42 -7.69
CA TYR A 52 5.10 -21.82 -8.52
C TYR A 52 5.71 -23.16 -8.07
N ALA A 53 6.19 -23.94 -9.04
CA ALA A 53 6.64 -25.33 -8.84
C ALA A 53 7.67 -25.49 -7.70
N TYR A 54 8.57 -24.51 -7.54
CA TYR A 54 9.57 -24.52 -6.47
C TYR A 54 8.94 -24.60 -5.06
N TRP A 55 7.91 -23.81 -4.77
CA TRP A 55 7.28 -23.79 -3.43
C TRP A 55 6.25 -24.90 -3.20
N LYS A 56 5.92 -25.67 -4.24
CA LYS A 56 5.10 -26.89 -4.12
C LYS A 56 5.93 -28.10 -3.67
N GLN A 57 7.26 -27.97 -3.60
CA GLN A 57 8.15 -29.00 -3.07
C GLN A 57 7.99 -29.14 -1.56
N GLN A 58 8.38 -30.29 -1.02
CA GLN A 58 8.08 -30.69 0.36
C GLN A 58 8.71 -29.76 1.42
N ILE A 59 9.88 -29.17 1.14
CA ILE A 59 10.57 -28.22 2.03
C ILE A 59 11.31 -27.15 1.18
N PRO A 60 10.68 -26.01 0.84
CA PRO A 60 11.36 -24.92 0.17
C PRO A 60 12.35 -24.24 1.12
N SER A 61 13.54 -23.87 0.63
CA SER A 61 14.57 -23.22 1.46
C SER A 61 14.33 -21.73 1.67
N VAL A 62 13.47 -21.10 0.87
CA VAL A 62 13.11 -19.69 0.96
C VAL A 62 11.61 -19.48 0.83
N GLN A 63 11.10 -18.38 1.39
CA GLN A 63 9.68 -18.02 1.27
C GLN A 63 9.41 -17.17 0.01
N PRO A 64 8.22 -17.31 -0.60
CA PRO A 64 7.81 -16.44 -1.70
C PRO A 64 7.63 -15.00 -1.22
N VAL A 65 7.56 -14.09 -2.18
CA VAL A 65 7.33 -12.68 -1.88
C VAL A 65 5.96 -12.51 -1.21
N SER A 66 5.95 -11.71 -0.15
CA SER A 66 4.77 -11.26 0.57
C SER A 66 4.81 -9.75 0.72
N ALA A 67 3.65 -9.14 0.96
CA ALA A 67 3.51 -7.70 1.14
C ALA A 67 2.88 -7.40 2.50
N VAL A 68 3.38 -6.37 3.18
CA VAL A 68 2.88 -5.90 4.47
C VAL A 68 2.68 -4.40 4.41
N VAL A 69 1.60 -3.91 5.00
CA VAL A 69 1.40 -2.48 5.22
C VAL A 69 1.96 -2.15 6.60
N ASP A 70 3.11 -1.46 6.62
CA ASP A 70 3.77 -1.08 7.86
C ASP A 70 2.94 -0.04 8.61
N TRP A 71 2.50 1.00 7.89
CA TRP A 71 1.69 2.08 8.43
C TRP A 71 0.93 2.82 7.33
N ILE A 72 -0.12 3.52 7.77
CA ILE A 72 -0.82 4.52 6.97
C ILE A 72 -0.91 5.80 7.81
N ILE A 73 -0.45 6.92 7.25
CA ILE A 73 -0.56 8.24 7.88
C ILE A 73 -1.51 9.11 7.08
N TYR A 74 -2.22 10.00 7.78
CA TYR A 74 -3.20 10.92 7.21
C TYR A 74 -2.83 12.35 7.63
N GLY A 75 -2.69 13.26 6.66
CA GLY A 75 -2.25 14.63 6.91
C GLY A 75 -2.71 15.62 5.83
N GLY A 76 -2.33 16.89 5.98
CA GLY A 76 -2.67 17.93 5.01
C GLY A 76 -4.18 18.13 4.81
N CYS A 77 -4.98 17.95 5.86
CA CYS A 77 -6.42 18.07 5.78
C CYS A 77 -6.84 19.53 5.50
N ASN A 78 -7.81 19.75 4.60
CA ASN A 78 -8.39 21.08 4.39
C ASN A 78 -9.03 21.63 5.68
N LYS A 79 -9.08 22.96 5.77
CA LYS A 79 -9.51 23.70 6.97
C LYS A 79 -11.03 23.79 7.14
N ASP A 80 -11.83 23.04 6.39
CA ASP A 80 -13.30 23.06 6.51
C ASP A 80 -13.75 22.30 7.78
N MET A 81 -13.32 22.85 8.90
CA MET A 81 -13.65 22.42 10.24
C MET A 81 -15.02 22.97 10.60
N TYR A 82 -15.91 22.05 10.97
CA TYR A 82 -17.19 22.35 11.59
C TYR A 82 -16.96 23.25 12.80
N ARG A 83 -17.53 24.46 12.77
CA ARG A 83 -17.36 25.49 13.82
C ARG A 83 -18.43 25.41 14.93
N GLY A 84 -19.28 24.38 14.92
CA GLY A 84 -20.28 24.15 15.97
C GLY A 84 -19.73 23.29 17.11
N PRO A 85 -20.49 23.13 18.21
CA PRO A 85 -20.13 22.21 19.29
C PRO A 85 -20.13 20.76 18.76
N PRO A 86 -19.08 19.95 19.03
CA PRO A 86 -19.04 18.56 18.60
C PRO A 86 -20.25 17.76 19.10
N LYS A 87 -20.75 16.83 18.27
CA LYS A 87 -21.92 15.99 18.56
C LYS A 87 -21.55 14.50 18.63
N TYR A 88 -22.31 13.72 19.40
CA TYR A 88 -22.11 12.28 19.53
C TYR A 88 -22.98 11.45 18.56
N ASN A 89 -24.13 12.00 18.17
CA ASN A 89 -25.08 11.33 17.28
C ASN A 89 -24.77 11.77 15.85
N CYS A 90 -24.10 10.91 15.09
CA CYS A 90 -23.66 11.24 13.74
C CYS A 90 -23.69 10.03 12.81
N SER A 91 -23.78 10.31 11.51
CA SER A 91 -23.53 9.39 10.42
C SER A 91 -22.29 9.85 9.67
N GLY A 92 -21.42 8.93 9.26
CA GLY A 92 -20.18 9.23 8.58
C GLY A 92 -20.00 8.41 7.32
N PHE A 93 -19.61 9.07 6.23
CA PHE A 93 -19.20 8.45 4.98
C PHE A 93 -17.70 8.62 4.80
N PHE A 94 -17.03 7.53 4.44
CA PHE A 94 -15.58 7.47 4.37
C PHE A 94 -15.15 6.83 3.06
N SER A 95 -14.22 7.44 2.35
CA SER A 95 -13.65 6.87 1.13
C SER A 95 -12.18 7.19 0.96
N TRP A 96 -11.51 6.35 0.18
CA TRP A 96 -10.10 6.49 -0.18
C TRP A 96 -9.98 6.48 -1.69
N SER A 97 -9.07 7.30 -2.21
CA SER A 97 -8.71 7.33 -3.62
C SER A 97 -7.19 7.33 -3.71
N ALA A 98 -6.63 6.29 -4.31
CA ALA A 98 -5.20 6.21 -4.57
C ALA A 98 -4.84 7.09 -5.78
N LEU A 99 -3.80 7.90 -5.64
CA LEU A 99 -3.17 8.62 -6.74
C LEU A 99 -2.07 7.75 -7.37
N ASP A 100 -1.33 7.04 -6.54
CA ASP A 100 -0.34 6.05 -6.95
C ASP A 100 -0.81 4.65 -6.62
N HIS A 101 -0.49 3.69 -7.48
CA HIS A 101 -0.94 2.32 -7.31
C HIS A 101 0.14 1.32 -7.67
N ILE A 102 0.11 0.16 -7.01
CA ILE A 102 0.96 -0.98 -7.33
C ILE A 102 0.08 -2.20 -7.64
N ASP A 103 0.13 -2.65 -8.89
CA ASP A 103 -0.43 -3.94 -9.27
C ASP A 103 0.55 -5.02 -8.84
N CYS A 104 0.13 -5.86 -7.90
CA CYS A 104 0.91 -7.00 -7.46
C CYS A 104 0.02 -8.23 -7.23
N PRO A 105 0.58 -9.44 -7.30
CA PRO A 105 -0.16 -10.67 -7.02
C PRO A 105 -0.33 -10.95 -5.51
N PHE A 106 0.19 -10.07 -4.64
CA PHE A 106 0.20 -10.26 -3.19
C PHE A 106 -0.97 -9.53 -2.55
N SER A 107 -1.52 -10.06 -1.46
CA SER A 107 -2.60 -9.39 -0.71
C SER A 107 -2.02 -8.25 0.13
N ILE A 108 -2.39 -7.00 -0.17
CA ILE A 108 -1.99 -5.82 0.61
C ILE A 108 -3.14 -5.39 1.51
N LYS A 109 -3.38 -6.14 2.60
CA LYS A 109 -4.46 -5.85 3.55
C LYS A 109 -3.93 -5.24 4.84
N HIS A 110 -4.66 -4.27 5.37
CA HIS A 110 -4.31 -3.59 6.62
C HIS A 110 -5.54 -3.44 7.52
N ASN A 111 -5.47 -4.00 8.72
CA ASN A 111 -6.48 -3.81 9.74
C ASN A 111 -6.13 -2.58 10.56
N THR A 112 -7.03 -1.60 10.62
CA THR A 112 -6.80 -0.33 11.30
C THR A 112 -8.07 0.23 11.88
N SER A 113 -7.95 1.26 12.71
CA SER A 113 -9.10 2.05 13.12
C SER A 113 -9.40 3.13 12.09
N LEU A 114 -10.69 3.37 11.85
CA LEU A 114 -11.17 4.41 10.97
C LEU A 114 -10.57 5.78 11.39
N PRO A 115 -9.91 6.52 10.48
CA PRO A 115 -9.13 7.70 10.83
C PRO A 115 -10.01 8.96 10.92
N ILE A 116 -11.05 8.89 11.76
CA ILE A 116 -12.04 9.95 11.98
C ILE A 116 -11.34 11.23 12.44
N LYS A 117 -11.56 12.33 11.72
CA LYS A 117 -11.08 13.68 12.05
C LYS A 117 -12.11 14.47 12.82
N TYR A 118 -13.40 14.14 12.70
CA TYR A 118 -14.44 14.73 13.52
C TYR A 118 -14.24 14.36 14.99
N GLN A 119 -14.49 15.33 15.89
CA GLN A 119 -14.30 15.14 17.32
C GLN A 119 -15.49 14.36 17.90
N LEU A 120 -15.23 13.43 18.83
CA LEU A 120 -16.17 12.64 19.66
C LEU A 120 -16.53 11.21 19.22
N PRO A 121 -16.89 10.89 17.95
CA PRO A 121 -17.21 9.53 17.57
C PRO A 121 -16.06 8.57 17.87
N LYS A 122 -16.37 7.44 18.52
CA LYS A 122 -15.38 6.39 18.76
C LYS A 122 -14.96 5.78 17.41
N PRO A 123 -13.65 5.64 17.13
CA PRO A 123 -13.17 4.95 15.95
C PRO A 123 -13.73 3.52 15.85
N LYS A 124 -14.01 3.07 14.64
CA LYS A 124 -14.43 1.69 14.34
C LYS A 124 -13.31 0.98 13.62
N ASN A 125 -13.14 -0.32 13.86
CA ASN A 125 -12.14 -1.11 13.16
C ASN A 125 -12.60 -1.41 11.73
N ILE A 126 -11.67 -1.29 10.80
CA ILE A 126 -11.84 -1.55 9.38
C ILE A 126 -10.69 -2.40 8.86
N SER A 127 -10.94 -3.12 7.78
CA SER A 127 -9.91 -3.79 6.99
C SER A 127 -9.85 -3.12 5.62
N LEU A 128 -8.71 -2.54 5.29
CA LEU A 128 -8.46 -1.92 4.00
C LEU A 128 -7.66 -2.88 3.12
N ASP A 129 -8.14 -3.13 1.91
CA ASP A 129 -7.36 -3.80 0.86
C ASP A 129 -6.80 -2.73 -0.07
N LEU A 130 -5.49 -2.47 0.00
CA LEU A 130 -4.84 -1.44 -0.81
C LEU A 130 -4.69 -1.87 -2.27
N ASN A 131 -4.84 -3.16 -2.60
CA ASN A 131 -4.94 -3.59 -4.00
C ASN A 131 -6.28 -3.11 -4.62
N ARG A 132 -7.32 -2.99 -3.80
CA ARG A 132 -8.69 -2.66 -4.22
C ARG A 132 -9.36 -1.80 -3.16
N LEU A 133 -8.98 -0.52 -3.14
CA LEU A 133 -9.62 0.45 -2.25
C LEU A 133 -11.15 0.45 -2.49
N PRO A 134 -11.97 0.64 -1.44
CA PRO A 134 -13.42 0.65 -1.57
C PRO A 134 -13.89 1.68 -2.61
N ALA A 135 -14.56 1.21 -3.66
CA ALA A 135 -15.15 2.08 -4.68
C ALA A 135 -16.36 2.87 -4.14
N GLN A 136 -17.04 2.31 -3.13
CA GLN A 136 -18.16 2.93 -2.45
C GLN A 136 -17.73 3.48 -1.08
N HIS A 137 -18.48 4.46 -0.59
CA HIS A 137 -18.29 4.99 0.75
C HIS A 137 -18.58 3.93 1.80
N LEU A 138 -17.71 3.80 2.79
CA LEU A 138 -18.03 3.10 4.02
C LEU A 138 -18.95 3.99 4.85
N ILE A 139 -20.07 3.44 5.30
CA ILE A 139 -21.08 4.16 6.07
C ILE A 139 -21.08 3.65 7.50
N TYR A 140 -20.98 4.57 8.46
CA TYR A 140 -21.06 4.24 9.87
C TYR A 140 -21.98 5.22 10.61
N HIS A 141 -22.71 4.68 11.59
CA HIS A 141 -23.59 5.47 12.46
C HIS A 141 -23.11 5.40 13.91
N TRP A 142 -23.27 6.51 14.62
CA TRP A 142 -23.04 6.67 16.04
C TRP A 142 -24.29 7.30 16.66
N GLY A 143 -24.79 6.69 17.74
CA GLY A 143 -25.99 7.16 18.45
C GLY A 143 -27.30 7.00 17.66
N PRO A 144 -28.44 7.30 18.30
CA PRO A 144 -29.73 7.29 17.62
C PRO A 144 -29.84 8.49 16.65
N PRO A 145 -30.45 8.30 15.46
CA PRO A 145 -30.75 9.42 14.59
C PRO A 145 -31.80 10.32 15.25
N SER A 146 -31.57 11.64 15.28
CA SER A 146 -32.59 12.62 15.65
C SER A 146 -33.23 13.22 14.38
N ARG A 147 -34.43 13.78 14.52
CA ARG A 147 -35.18 14.39 13.40
C ARG A 147 -34.55 15.70 12.94
N GLU A 148 -33.76 16.34 13.79
CA GLU A 148 -33.12 17.62 13.50
C GLU A 148 -31.67 17.39 13.09
N LEU A 149 -31.42 17.45 11.77
CA LEU A 149 -30.08 17.40 11.21
C LEU A 149 -29.38 18.74 11.45
N GLU A 150 -28.12 18.69 11.87
CA GLU A 150 -27.26 19.88 11.85
C GLU A 150 -27.13 20.39 10.41
N LYS A 151 -27.33 21.70 10.22
CA LYS A 151 -27.24 22.32 8.88
C LYS A 151 -25.83 22.28 8.30
N LYS A 152 -24.81 22.15 9.15
CA LYS A 152 -23.40 22.16 8.76
C LYS A 152 -22.86 20.74 8.76
N VAL A 153 -22.37 20.31 7.61
CA VAL A 153 -21.66 19.06 7.40
C VAL A 153 -20.17 19.27 7.67
N PHE A 154 -19.52 18.34 8.37
CA PHE A 154 -18.06 18.31 8.47
C PHE A 154 -17.53 17.43 7.35
N SER A 155 -16.71 17.97 6.45
CA SER A 155 -16.23 17.19 5.30
C SER A 155 -14.77 17.46 4.97
N PRO A 156 -13.83 16.94 5.77
CA PRO A 156 -12.42 17.11 5.47
C PRO A 156 -11.98 16.20 4.34
N LYS A 157 -11.09 16.75 3.53
CA LYS A 157 -10.27 16.05 2.54
C LYS A 157 -8.84 16.06 3.06
N CYS A 158 -8.28 14.89 3.31
CA CYS A 158 -6.90 14.71 3.76
C CYS A 158 -6.10 13.94 2.71
N ASN A 159 -4.80 14.16 2.66
CA ASN A 159 -3.90 13.25 1.96
C ASN A 159 -3.58 12.07 2.87
N PHE A 160 -3.31 10.92 2.28
CA PHE A 160 -2.75 9.78 3.00
C PHE A 160 -1.50 9.24 2.29
N VAL A 161 -0.65 8.60 3.09
CA VAL A 161 0.50 7.84 2.61
C VAL A 161 0.48 6.49 3.32
N ALA A 162 0.61 5.41 2.55
CA ALA A 162 0.82 4.08 3.09
C ALA A 162 2.22 3.58 2.71
N LYS A 163 2.96 3.09 3.70
CA LYS A 163 4.22 2.38 3.47
C LYS A 163 3.92 0.89 3.33
N ILE A 164 4.27 0.34 2.17
CA ILE A 164 4.11 -1.07 1.85
C ILE A 164 5.50 -1.67 1.71
N THR A 165 5.81 -2.67 2.52
CA THR A 165 7.06 -3.42 2.43
C THR A 165 6.81 -4.78 1.79
N PHE A 166 7.78 -5.23 1.01
CA PHE A 166 7.80 -6.53 0.40
C PHE A 166 9.01 -7.30 0.94
N ASP A 167 8.79 -8.55 1.31
CA ASP A 167 9.86 -9.46 1.72
C ASP A 167 9.65 -10.85 1.13
N GLY A 168 10.76 -11.54 0.87
CA GLY A 168 10.80 -12.87 0.29
C GLY A 168 11.60 -12.93 -1.01
N TYR A 169 11.41 -14.03 -1.73
CA TYR A 169 12.26 -14.41 -2.85
C TYR A 169 11.47 -14.62 -4.13
N ILE A 170 12.12 -14.26 -5.22
CA ILE A 170 11.80 -14.64 -6.58
C ILE A 170 12.63 -15.88 -6.88
N VAL A 171 12.03 -16.91 -7.48
CA VAL A 171 12.79 -18.10 -7.85
C VAL A 171 12.65 -18.31 -9.34
N TYR A 172 13.77 -18.54 -10.01
CA TYR A 172 13.78 -18.94 -11.41
C TYR A 172 14.48 -20.28 -11.63
N ASN A 173 14.05 -20.98 -12.67
CA ASN A 173 14.63 -22.24 -13.11
C ASN A 173 15.66 -21.97 -14.20
N LEU A 174 16.91 -22.32 -13.93
CA LEU A 174 18.05 -22.11 -14.81
C LEU A 174 18.56 -23.45 -15.35
N THR A 175 18.52 -23.61 -16.66
CA THR A 175 19.17 -24.74 -17.35
C THR A 175 20.51 -24.31 -17.92
N LYS A 176 21.55 -25.06 -17.56
CA LYS A 176 22.88 -25.03 -18.16
C LYS A 176 23.19 -26.41 -18.75
N PRO A 177 24.21 -26.57 -19.62
CA PRO A 177 24.60 -27.89 -20.10
C PRO A 177 24.87 -28.84 -18.92
N GLY A 178 24.08 -29.92 -18.84
CA GLY A 178 24.19 -30.94 -17.79
C GLY A 178 23.63 -30.57 -16.41
N SER A 179 22.95 -29.43 -16.22
CA SER A 179 22.32 -29.10 -14.94
C SER A 179 21.06 -28.24 -15.06
N GLU A 180 20.14 -28.44 -14.11
CA GLU A 180 18.94 -27.64 -13.92
C GLU A 180 18.87 -27.25 -12.44
N ASN A 181 18.82 -25.95 -12.17
CA ASN A 181 18.89 -25.43 -10.82
C ASN A 181 17.80 -24.40 -10.56
N TRP A 182 17.25 -24.44 -9.34
CA TRP A 182 16.40 -23.39 -8.81
C TRP A 182 17.29 -22.30 -8.20
N VAL A 183 17.17 -21.09 -8.70
CA VAL A 183 17.96 -19.95 -8.24
C VAL A 183 17.05 -18.97 -7.50
N PRO A 184 17.16 -18.85 -6.16
CA PRO A 184 16.45 -17.85 -5.40
C PRO A 184 17.17 -16.50 -5.49
N VAL A 185 16.38 -15.45 -5.67
CA VAL A 185 16.81 -14.06 -5.72
C VAL A 185 15.98 -13.28 -4.71
N LYS A 186 16.63 -12.46 -3.88
CA LYS A 186 15.91 -11.63 -2.93
C LYS A 186 15.17 -10.53 -3.68
N ASN A 187 13.92 -10.25 -3.30
CA ASN A 187 13.11 -9.24 -3.97
C ASN A 187 13.71 -7.83 -3.93
N THR A 188 14.63 -7.54 -2.99
CA THR A 188 15.40 -6.30 -2.93
C THR A 188 16.20 -6.01 -4.19
N ASP A 189 16.56 -7.04 -4.96
CA ASP A 189 17.26 -6.89 -6.24
C ASP A 189 16.37 -6.24 -7.32
N LEU A 190 15.05 -6.11 -7.08
CA LEU A 190 14.12 -5.38 -7.92
C LEU A 190 14.09 -3.87 -7.64
N GLU A 191 15.03 -3.32 -6.85
CA GLU A 191 15.09 -1.88 -6.60
C GLU A 191 15.04 -1.10 -7.92
N ASN A 192 14.06 -0.21 -8.03
CA ASN A 192 13.89 0.66 -9.17
C ASN A 192 13.27 1.98 -8.69
N ARG A 193 14.13 2.91 -8.31
CA ARG A 193 13.73 4.20 -7.75
C ARG A 193 12.90 5.04 -8.72
N THR A 194 13.20 4.94 -10.01
CA THR A 194 12.41 5.55 -11.08
C THR A 194 10.98 5.04 -11.13
N GLU A 195 10.76 3.81 -10.65
CA GLU A 195 9.44 3.20 -10.50
C GLU A 195 8.96 3.14 -9.05
N GLY A 196 9.51 3.97 -8.15
CA GLY A 196 9.03 4.07 -6.78
C GLY A 196 9.26 2.83 -5.90
N LEU A 197 9.98 1.81 -6.39
CA LEU A 197 10.43 0.66 -5.60
C LEU A 197 11.81 0.96 -5.05
N VAL A 198 11.91 1.13 -3.73
CA VAL A 198 13.14 1.54 -3.04
C VAL A 198 13.53 0.52 -1.98
N VAL A 199 14.83 0.30 -1.75
CA VAL A 199 15.27 -0.56 -0.64
C VAL A 199 15.54 0.31 0.58
N GLU A 200 14.81 0.04 1.67
CA GLU A 200 14.95 0.71 2.95
C GLU A 200 15.10 -0.32 4.06
N SER A 201 16.11 -0.17 4.91
CA SER A 201 16.35 -1.10 6.03
C SER A 201 16.39 -2.58 5.61
N GLY A 202 16.86 -2.86 4.38
CA GLY A 202 16.95 -4.22 3.83
C GLY A 202 15.64 -4.80 3.29
N GLN A 203 14.59 -4.00 3.15
CA GLN A 203 13.29 -4.40 2.58
C GLN A 203 12.95 -3.56 1.35
N LEU A 204 12.38 -4.21 0.34
CA LEU A 204 11.84 -3.50 -0.83
C LEU A 204 10.55 -2.78 -0.40
N THR A 205 10.45 -1.48 -0.67
CA THR A 205 9.41 -0.61 -0.16
C THR A 205 8.74 0.16 -1.31
N PHE A 206 7.43 0.31 -1.22
CA PHE A 206 6.62 1.18 -2.07
C PHE A 206 5.78 2.13 -1.20
N TYR A 207 5.68 3.39 -1.62
CA TYR A 207 4.86 4.39 -0.95
C TYR A 207 3.63 4.70 -1.80
N MET A 208 2.47 4.32 -1.28
CA MET A 208 1.18 4.60 -1.92
C MET A 208 0.65 5.94 -1.41
N TRP A 209 0.49 6.89 -2.32
CA TRP A 209 -0.12 8.19 -2.04
C TRP A 209 -1.58 8.22 -2.47
N GLY A 210 -2.39 8.97 -1.74
CA GLY A 210 -3.77 9.17 -2.11
C GLY A 210 -4.48 10.22 -1.28
N VAL A 211 -5.79 10.24 -1.44
CA VAL A 211 -6.71 11.15 -0.76
C VAL A 211 -7.71 10.33 0.04
N TYR A 212 -7.94 10.77 1.27
CA TYR A 212 -8.98 10.30 2.17
C TYR A 212 -10.06 11.36 2.29
N PHE A 213 -11.31 10.95 2.14
CA PHE A 213 -12.49 11.78 2.34
C PHE A 213 -13.26 11.27 3.54
N GLU A 214 -13.64 12.20 4.40
CA GLU A 214 -14.59 11.99 5.48
C GLU A 214 -15.72 12.99 5.30
N THR A 215 -16.94 12.54 5.48
CA THR A 215 -18.11 13.42 5.54
C THR A 215 -18.97 12.97 6.70
N MET A 216 -19.21 13.86 7.66
CA MET A 216 -19.95 13.62 8.87
C MET A 216 -21.19 14.51 8.92
N TRP A 217 -22.34 13.87 9.14
CA TRP A 217 -23.62 14.51 9.38
C TRP A 217 -24.05 14.18 10.81
N CYS A 218 -24.20 15.20 11.63
CA CYS A 218 -24.62 15.03 13.01
C CYS A 218 -26.04 15.52 13.22
N TYR A 219 -26.64 15.04 14.31
CA TYR A 219 -27.99 15.42 14.71
C TYR A 219 -27.93 16.28 15.98
N GLN A 220 -28.96 17.11 16.17
CA GLN A 220 -29.05 17.99 17.34
C GLN A 220 -29.14 17.24 18.65
#